data_AF-A0A1W1ZQR4-F1
#
_entry.id   AF-A0A1W1ZQR4-F1
#
_cell.length_a   1.000
_cell.length_b   1.000
_cell.length_c   1.000
_cell.angle_alpha   90.00
_cell.angle_beta   90.00
_cell.angle_gamma   90.00
#
_symmetry.space_group_name_H-M   'P 1'
#
loop_
_entity.id
_entity.type
_entity.pdbx_description
1 polymer ?
#
loop_
_entity_poly.entity_id
_entity_poly.type
_entity_poly.pdbx_seq_one_letter_code
_entity_poly.pdbx_strand_id
1 'polypeptide(L)'
;MADLLTIENLGNLLMLCFLQAVLGFDNLLYISIESQRAPVAQQKAVRYWGIIIAVVLRVVLLFVMIQLIDALAEPFFIFNWPGVIEGGVNFATCVFIIGGVFIIYTAVKEISHMMAIEDLNTDVDAKSGKSATQVVLLIVMMNLIFSFDSVLSALAITDVFIILATAIILSGLAMLVLADTVTEFLEKNRMYEVLGLFILLIVGVVLLGEAGQAAAHAVHDDTLALHFFGYEVVPMSKTTFYFSVLVLVAVEVIQSRYTRKLNAERRTASRR
;
A
#
# COMPACT_ATOMS: atom_id res chain seq x y z
N MET A 1 22.22 16.49 -0.61
CA MET A 1 22.22 16.17 0.84
C MET A 1 21.50 17.24 1.67
N ALA A 2 21.65 18.54 1.36
CA ALA A 2 20.90 19.62 2.03
C ALA A 2 19.39 19.63 1.72
N ASP A 3 18.96 19.07 0.58
CA ASP A 3 17.54 18.98 0.21
C ASP A 3 16.74 17.92 0.99
N LEU A 4 17.39 17.01 1.72
CA LEU A 4 16.69 15.96 2.47
C LEU A 4 15.96 16.47 3.73
N LEU A 5 16.36 17.62 4.26
CA LEU A 5 15.84 18.20 5.51
C LEU A 5 14.92 19.40 5.27
N THR A 6 14.32 19.52 4.08
CA THR A 6 13.23 20.48 3.89
C THR A 6 11.99 20.02 4.66
N ILE A 7 11.18 20.97 5.12
CA ILE A 7 9.93 20.67 5.85
C ILE A 7 9.00 19.80 5.00
N GLU A 8 8.98 20.03 3.68
CA GLU A 8 8.21 19.24 2.72
C GLU A 8 8.68 17.78 2.67
N ASN A 9 9.99 17.54 2.51
CA ASN A 9 10.54 16.20 2.43
C ASN A 9 10.41 15.42 3.73
N LEU A 10 10.49 16.12 4.88
CA LEU A 10 10.21 15.52 6.18
C LEU A 10 8.73 15.12 6.31
N GLY A 11 7.81 15.96 5.81
CA GLY A 11 6.39 15.65 5.74
C GLY A 11 6.10 14.42 4.88
N ASN A 12 6.70 14.36 3.68
CA ASN A 12 6.59 13.21 2.78
C ASN A 12 7.15 11.95 3.44
N LEU A 13 8.32 12.02 4.08
CA LEU A 13 8.91 10.88 4.79
C LEU A 13 8.02 10.37 5.91
N LEU A 14 7.47 11.27 6.73
CA LEU A 14 6.56 10.91 7.82
C LEU A 14 5.32 10.23 7.26
N MET A 15 4.72 10.80 6.21
CA MET A 15 3.56 10.22 5.55
C MET A 15 3.87 8.84 4.96
N LEU A 16 5.00 8.69 4.28
CA LEU A 16 5.44 7.42 3.71
C LEU A 16 5.68 6.36 4.79
N CYS A 17 6.34 6.71 5.90
CA CYS A 17 6.50 5.81 7.03
C CYS A 17 5.15 5.40 7.61
N PHE A 18 4.20 6.34 7.75
CA PHE A 18 2.85 6.06 8.21
C PHE A 18 2.11 5.12 7.27
N LEU A 19 2.08 5.45 5.97
CA LEU A 19 1.44 4.62 4.95
C LEU A 19 2.07 3.24 4.86
N GLN A 20 3.39 3.12 4.93
CA GLN A 20 4.04 1.82 4.91
C GLN A 20 3.77 1.01 6.17
N ALA A 21 3.58 1.66 7.32
CA ALA A 21 3.15 0.96 8.53
C ALA A 21 1.70 0.47 8.41
N VAL A 22 0.81 1.29 7.85
CA VAL A 22 -0.61 0.94 7.69
C VAL A 22 -0.84 -0.06 6.55
N LEU A 23 -0.26 0.16 5.36
CA LEU A 23 -0.36 -0.72 4.19
C LEU A 23 0.54 -1.96 4.32
N GLY A 24 1.64 -1.86 5.07
CA GLY A 24 2.52 -2.99 5.35
C GLY A 24 1.95 -3.98 6.37
N PHE A 25 0.77 -3.68 6.92
CA PHE A 25 -0.04 -4.55 7.77
C PHE A 25 -0.30 -5.92 7.12
N ASP A 26 -0.86 -5.94 5.90
CA ASP A 26 -1.27 -7.18 5.24
C ASP A 26 -0.06 -8.07 4.97
N ASN A 27 1.05 -7.42 4.60
CA ASN A 27 2.32 -8.09 4.34
C ASN A 27 2.89 -8.70 5.62
N LEU A 28 2.77 -8.02 6.76
CA LEU A 28 3.22 -8.53 8.06
C LEU A 28 2.34 -9.68 8.55
N LEU A 29 1.01 -9.55 8.47
CA LEU A 29 0.08 -10.62 8.86
C LEU A 29 0.31 -11.87 8.02
N TYR A 30 0.48 -11.72 6.70
CA TYR A 30 0.80 -12.85 5.83
C TYR A 30 2.13 -13.52 6.22
N ILE A 31 3.18 -12.72 6.44
CA ILE A 31 4.48 -13.22 6.90
C ILE A 31 4.32 -13.98 8.23
N SER A 32 3.55 -13.45 9.18
CA SER A 32 3.35 -14.06 10.47
C SER A 32 2.61 -15.40 10.36
N ILE A 33 1.47 -15.42 9.66
CA ILE A 33 0.65 -16.61 9.45
C ILE A 33 1.43 -17.69 8.68
N GLU A 34 2.11 -17.33 7.60
CA GLU A 34 2.86 -18.30 6.79
C GLU A 34 4.10 -18.80 7.55
N SER A 35 4.75 -17.95 8.37
CA SER A 35 5.88 -18.37 9.22
C SER A 35 5.50 -19.44 10.24
N GLN A 36 4.24 -19.47 10.71
CA GLN A 36 3.75 -20.49 11.64
C GLN A 36 3.63 -21.88 10.98
N ARG A 37 3.63 -21.97 9.64
CA ARG A 37 3.64 -23.25 8.90
C ARG A 37 5.03 -23.89 8.83
N ALA A 38 6.08 -23.16 9.21
CA ALA A 38 7.43 -23.70 9.34
C ALA A 38 7.58 -24.51 10.65
N PRO A 39 8.58 -25.43 10.73
CA PRO A 39 8.88 -26.14 11.97
C PRO A 39 9.08 -25.17 13.14
N VAL A 40 8.52 -25.47 14.32
CA VAL A 40 8.47 -24.58 15.49
C VAL A 40 9.84 -23.97 15.84
N ALA A 41 10.91 -24.77 15.76
CA ALA A 41 12.27 -24.30 16.02
C ALA A 41 12.80 -23.26 15.02
N GLN A 42 12.22 -23.17 13.83
CA GLN A 42 12.68 -22.33 12.72
C GLN A 42 11.76 -21.14 12.43
N GLN A 43 10.57 -21.04 13.04
CA GLN A 43 9.57 -20.01 12.74
C GLN A 43 10.14 -18.58 12.91
N LYS A 44 10.88 -18.32 14.01
CA LYS A 44 11.51 -17.01 14.26
C LYS A 44 12.55 -16.66 13.18
N ALA A 45 13.37 -17.64 12.79
CA ALA A 45 14.38 -17.43 11.76
C ALA A 45 13.73 -17.19 10.38
N VAL A 46 12.71 -17.98 10.04
CA VAL A 46 11.92 -17.82 8.80
C VAL A 46 11.29 -16.44 8.72
N ARG A 47 10.72 -15.95 9.82
CA ARG A 47 10.14 -14.61 9.88
C ARG A 47 11.19 -13.53 9.70
N TYR A 48 12.30 -13.60 10.45
CA TYR A 48 13.38 -12.64 10.38
C TYR A 48 13.97 -12.52 8.96
N TRP A 49 14.32 -13.65 8.36
CA TRP A 49 14.84 -13.70 7.00
C TRP A 49 13.79 -13.31 5.96
N GLY A 50 12.53 -13.71 6.15
CA GLY A 50 11.42 -13.30 5.30
C GLY A 50 11.26 -11.78 5.25
N ILE A 51 11.31 -11.10 6.40
CA ILE A 51 11.22 -9.64 6.48
C ILE A 51 12.45 -8.97 5.85
N ILE A 52 13.67 -9.45 6.13
CA ILE A 52 14.88 -8.86 5.54
C ILE A 52 14.85 -8.97 4.01
N ILE A 53 14.57 -10.16 3.48
CA ILE A 53 14.52 -10.38 2.04
C ILE A 53 13.42 -9.54 1.40
N ALA A 54 12.25 -9.44 2.03
CA ALA A 54 11.15 -8.58 1.59
C ALA A 54 11.56 -7.11 1.48
N VAL A 55 12.21 -6.55 2.51
CA VAL A 55 12.65 -5.15 2.53
C VAL A 55 13.71 -4.91 1.45
N VAL A 56 14.68 -5.82 1.30
CA VAL A 56 15.71 -5.70 0.24
C VAL A 56 15.06 -5.75 -1.14
N LEU A 57 14.16 -6.70 -1.39
CA LEU A 57 13.45 -6.80 -2.66
C LEU A 57 12.58 -5.58 -2.95
N ARG A 58 11.99 -4.95 -1.93
CA ARG A 58 11.26 -3.68 -2.09
C ARG A 58 12.16 -2.55 -2.57
N VAL A 59 13.34 -2.40 -1.97
CA VAL A 59 14.30 -1.36 -2.39
C VAL A 59 14.80 -1.63 -3.82
N VAL A 60 15.06 -2.90 -4.15
CA VAL A 60 15.45 -3.29 -5.52
C VAL A 60 14.31 -3.03 -6.51
N LEU A 61 13.08 -3.44 -6.18
CA LEU A 61 11.90 -3.22 -7.02
C LEU A 61 11.66 -1.73 -7.24
N LEU A 62 11.77 -0.92 -6.19
CA LEU A 62 11.66 0.54 -6.28
C LEU A 62 12.69 1.11 -7.26
N PHE A 63 13.96 0.73 -7.12
CA PHE A 63 15.02 1.19 -8.01
C PHE A 63 14.75 0.77 -9.46
N VAL A 64 14.37 -0.49 -9.69
CA VAL A 64 14.02 -1.00 -11.02
C VAL A 64 12.82 -0.25 -11.60
N MET A 65 11.79 0.03 -10.82
CA MET A 65 10.59 0.75 -11.27
C MET A 65 10.91 2.18 -11.69
N ILE A 66 11.66 2.93 -10.88
CA ILE A 66 12.08 4.29 -11.26
C ILE A 66 12.86 4.26 -12.56
N GLN A 67 13.84 3.37 -12.67
CA GLN A 67 14.65 3.25 -13.88
C GLN A 67 13.83 2.84 -15.11
N LEU A 68 12.83 1.97 -14.96
CA LEU A 68 11.95 1.58 -16.06
C LEU A 68 11.02 2.73 -16.49
N ILE A 69 10.48 3.48 -15.52
CA ILE A 69 9.64 4.65 -15.79
C ILE A 69 10.45 5.70 -16.55
N ASP A 70 11.67 6.00 -16.10
CA ASP A 70 12.55 6.96 -16.75
C ASP A 70 13.03 6.49 -18.13
N ALA A 71 13.41 5.21 -18.25
CA ALA A 71 13.89 4.64 -19.52
C ALA A 71 12.80 4.52 -20.58
N LEU A 72 11.54 4.43 -20.16
CA LEU A 72 10.37 4.29 -21.02
C LEU A 72 9.42 5.51 -20.90
N ALA A 73 10.04 6.68 -20.73
CA ALA A 73 9.38 7.98 -20.62
C ALA A 73 8.65 8.39 -21.91
N GLU A 74 9.23 8.06 -23.08
CA GLU A 74 8.65 8.40 -24.37
C GLU A 74 7.30 7.69 -24.61
N PRO A 75 6.27 8.41 -25.07
CA PRO A 75 4.96 7.83 -25.33
C PRO A 75 5.04 6.81 -26.48
N PHE A 76 4.56 5.59 -26.23
CA PHE A 76 4.46 4.55 -27.24
C PHE A 76 3.30 4.77 -28.21
N PHE A 77 2.23 5.41 -27.70
CA PHE A 77 1.01 5.65 -28.46
C PHE A 77 0.42 7.01 -28.08
N ILE A 78 -0.10 7.74 -29.07
CA ILE A 78 -0.77 9.02 -28.86
C ILE A 78 -2.19 8.89 -29.40
N PHE A 79 -3.17 9.02 -28.51
CA PHE A 79 -4.57 9.07 -28.87
C PHE A 79 -4.91 10.47 -29.38
N ASN A 80 -5.46 10.52 -30.59
CA ASN A 80 -5.97 11.73 -31.22
C ASN A 80 -7.42 11.50 -31.63
N TRP A 81 -8.30 11.21 -30.66
CA TRP A 81 -9.73 11.07 -30.90
C TRP A 81 -10.47 12.26 -30.28
N PRO A 82 -10.72 13.32 -31.08
CA PRO A 82 -11.26 14.57 -30.59
C PRO A 82 -12.56 14.39 -29.80
N GLY A 83 -12.58 14.86 -28.55
CA GLY A 83 -13.76 14.82 -27.68
C GLY A 83 -14.11 13.45 -27.07
N VAL A 84 -13.29 12.41 -27.28
CA VAL A 84 -13.48 11.08 -26.67
C VAL A 84 -12.28 10.72 -25.81
N ILE A 85 -11.11 10.51 -26.43
CA ILE A 85 -9.84 10.23 -25.76
C ILE A 85 -8.72 10.92 -26.52
N GLU A 86 -8.00 11.80 -25.84
CA GLU A 86 -6.81 12.49 -26.35
C GLU A 86 -5.67 12.30 -25.35
N GLY A 87 -4.42 12.26 -25.82
CA GLY A 87 -3.24 12.21 -24.95
C GLY A 87 -2.27 11.06 -25.24
N GLY A 88 -1.10 11.13 -24.63
CA GLY A 88 -0.01 10.17 -24.77
C GLY A 88 -0.13 9.02 -23.78
N VAL A 89 0.35 7.84 -24.18
CA VAL A 89 0.50 6.68 -23.31
C VAL A 89 1.93 6.21 -23.36
N ASN A 90 2.61 6.32 -22.21
CA ASN A 90 3.94 5.75 -21.98
C ASN A 90 3.86 4.58 -20.99
N PHE A 91 5.03 4.07 -20.56
CA PHE A 91 5.08 2.95 -19.62
C PHE A 91 4.44 3.29 -18.27
N ALA A 92 4.71 4.48 -17.74
CA ALA A 92 4.15 4.94 -16.47
C ALA A 92 2.61 5.04 -16.52
N THR A 93 2.05 5.57 -17.61
CA THR A 93 0.59 5.58 -17.84
C THR A 93 0.00 4.17 -17.72
N CYS A 94 0.58 3.18 -18.39
CA CYS A 94 0.11 1.79 -18.32
C CYS A 94 0.20 1.22 -16.90
N VAL A 95 1.34 1.42 -16.23
CA VAL A 95 1.58 0.92 -14.88
C VAL A 95 0.63 1.57 -13.87
N PHE A 96 0.40 2.87 -13.95
CA PHE A 96 -0.49 3.59 -13.05
C PHE A 96 -1.96 3.26 -13.28
N ILE A 97 -2.41 3.07 -14.54
CA ILE A 97 -3.78 2.61 -14.82
C ILE A 97 -3.99 1.19 -14.28
N ILE A 98 -3.12 0.26 -14.67
CA ILE A 98 -3.26 -1.15 -14.28
C ILE A 98 -3.14 -1.28 -12.75
N GLY A 99 -2.14 -0.64 -12.16
CA GLY A 99 -1.91 -0.62 -10.72
C GLY A 99 -3.06 0.04 -9.97
N GLY A 100 -3.53 1.21 -10.41
CA GLY A 100 -4.65 1.92 -9.79
C GLY A 100 -5.95 1.10 -9.81
N VAL A 101 -6.30 0.50 -10.96
CA VAL A 101 -7.47 -0.38 -11.06
C VAL A 101 -7.31 -1.63 -10.20
N PHE A 102 -6.14 -2.27 -10.23
CA PHE A 102 -5.85 -3.47 -9.44
C PHE A 102 -5.99 -3.20 -7.93
N ILE A 103 -5.42 -2.08 -7.47
CA ILE A 103 -5.47 -1.63 -6.09
C ILE A 103 -6.91 -1.35 -5.64
N ILE A 104 -7.67 -0.59 -6.45
CA ILE A 104 -9.09 -0.28 -6.15
C ILE A 104 -9.91 -1.56 -6.08
N TYR A 105 -9.76 -2.44 -7.07
CA TYR A 105 -10.47 -3.71 -7.13
C TYR A 105 -10.18 -4.57 -5.88
N THR A 106 -8.90 -4.69 -5.51
CA THR A 106 -8.48 -5.46 -4.35
C THR A 106 -9.06 -4.87 -3.06
N ALA A 107 -8.94 -3.56 -2.86
CA ALA A 107 -9.51 -2.88 -1.69
C ALA A 107 -11.03 -3.08 -1.58
N VAL A 108 -11.78 -2.87 -2.67
CA VAL A 108 -13.25 -3.05 -2.67
C VAL A 108 -13.63 -4.50 -2.40
N LYS A 109 -12.91 -5.45 -2.99
CA LYS A 109 -13.15 -6.89 -2.79
C LYS A 109 -12.91 -7.29 -1.34
N GLU A 110 -11.79 -6.87 -0.74
CA GLU A 110 -11.46 -7.20 0.65
C GLU A 110 -12.44 -6.54 1.63
N ILE A 111 -12.78 -5.26 1.44
CA ILE A 111 -13.80 -4.57 2.25
C ILE A 111 -15.15 -5.32 2.15
N SER A 112 -15.55 -5.71 0.94
CA SER A 112 -16.80 -6.45 0.71
C SER A 112 -16.79 -7.81 1.41
N HIS A 113 -15.66 -8.52 1.38
CA HIS A 113 -15.49 -9.80 2.06
C HIS A 113 -15.57 -9.63 3.59
N MET A 114 -14.92 -8.62 4.15
CA MET A 114 -14.99 -8.31 5.59
C MET A 114 -16.41 -7.99 6.06
N MET A 115 -17.22 -7.33 5.23
CA MET A 115 -18.62 -7.03 5.54
C MET A 115 -19.55 -8.23 5.36
N ALA A 116 -19.23 -9.16 4.46
CA ALA A 116 -20.04 -10.35 4.21
C ALA A 116 -19.84 -11.45 5.27
N ILE A 117 -18.74 -11.41 6.03
CA ILE A 117 -18.49 -12.35 7.12
C ILE A 117 -19.29 -11.93 8.36
N GLU A 118 -20.53 -12.38 8.43
CA GLU A 118 -21.32 -12.44 9.68
C GLU A 118 -21.17 -13.80 10.40
N ASP A 119 -20.47 -14.74 9.80
CA ASP A 119 -20.03 -15.98 10.43
C ASP A 119 -18.87 -16.53 9.60
N LEU A 120 -17.79 -16.99 10.24
CA LEU A 120 -16.82 -17.97 9.73
C LEU A 120 -15.72 -18.17 10.79
N ASN A 121 -16.02 -19.06 11.74
CA ASN A 121 -15.03 -20.00 12.23
C ASN A 121 -14.62 -20.87 11.03
N THR A 122 -13.53 -20.51 10.34
CA THR A 122 -12.89 -21.42 9.40
C THR A 122 -11.63 -21.97 10.05
N ASP A 123 -11.76 -23.23 10.43
CA ASP A 123 -10.70 -24.14 10.83
C ASP A 123 -9.43 -23.92 10.03
N VAL A 124 -8.32 -23.70 10.75
CA VAL A 124 -6.96 -23.87 10.23
C VAL A 124 -6.69 -25.37 10.16
N ASP A 125 -7.37 -26.07 9.25
CA ASP A 125 -7.12 -27.48 8.99
C ASP A 125 -6.35 -27.64 7.66
N ALA A 126 -5.03 -27.63 7.78
CA ALA A 126 -4.12 -28.34 6.88
C ALA A 126 -2.71 -28.31 7.48
N LYS A 127 -2.46 -29.23 8.41
CA LYS A 127 -1.11 -29.65 8.81
C LYS A 127 -0.40 -30.26 7.60
N SER A 128 0.31 -29.45 6.81
CA SER A 128 1.45 -29.95 6.05
C SER A 128 2.68 -29.14 6.44
N GLY A 129 3.66 -29.83 7.03
CA GLY A 129 4.94 -29.25 7.41
C GLY A 129 5.72 -28.88 6.15
N LYS A 130 5.44 -27.71 5.58
CA LYS A 130 6.25 -27.14 4.51
C LYS A 130 7.67 -26.93 5.04
N SER A 131 8.67 -27.22 4.21
CA SER A 131 10.06 -26.90 4.54
C SER A 131 10.19 -25.40 4.80
N ALA A 132 11.04 -25.00 5.76
CA ALA A 132 11.30 -23.59 6.03
C ALA A 132 11.73 -22.81 4.77
N THR A 133 12.47 -23.43 3.86
CA THR A 133 12.84 -22.83 2.57
C THR A 133 11.63 -22.55 1.68
N GLN A 134 10.66 -23.46 1.63
CA GLN A 134 9.44 -23.31 0.84
C GLN A 134 8.54 -22.20 1.43
N VAL A 135 8.48 -22.12 2.76
CA VAL A 135 7.76 -21.05 3.48
C VAL A 135 8.39 -19.69 3.19
N VAL A 136 9.72 -19.56 3.28
CA VAL A 136 10.43 -18.32 2.93
C VAL A 136 10.18 -17.93 1.48
N LEU A 137 10.24 -18.88 0.54
CA LEU A 137 10.03 -18.59 -0.88
C LEU A 137 8.60 -18.09 -1.14
N LEU A 138 7.59 -18.69 -0.50
CA LEU A 138 6.20 -18.25 -0.63
C LEU A 138 5.99 -16.85 -0.01
N ILE A 139 6.58 -16.61 1.15
CA ILE A 139 6.60 -15.28 1.78
C ILE A 139 7.19 -14.25 0.81
N VAL A 140 8.33 -14.56 0.22
CA VAL A 140 9.04 -13.66 -0.70
C VAL A 140 8.21 -13.39 -1.96
N MET A 141 7.62 -14.42 -2.56
CA MET A 141 6.80 -14.27 -3.76
C MET A 141 5.55 -13.42 -3.50
N MET A 142 4.83 -13.69 -2.42
CA MET A 142 3.65 -12.89 -2.07
C MET A 142 4.03 -11.47 -1.68
N ASN A 143 5.13 -11.30 -0.95
CA ASN A 143 5.62 -9.97 -0.62
C ASN A 143 6.01 -9.18 -1.87
N LEU A 144 6.58 -9.81 -2.90
CA LEU A 144 6.89 -9.15 -4.17
C LEU A 144 5.62 -8.64 -4.85
N ILE A 145 4.55 -9.45 -4.87
CA ILE A 145 3.25 -9.07 -5.45
C ILE A 145 2.66 -7.87 -4.69
N PHE A 146 2.58 -7.94 -3.35
CA PHE A 146 2.09 -6.82 -2.55
C PHE A 146 3.02 -5.60 -2.53
N SER A 147 4.30 -5.80 -2.84
CA SER A 147 5.27 -4.71 -2.88
C SER A 147 5.01 -3.79 -4.06
N PHE A 148 4.45 -4.30 -5.17
CA PHE A 148 4.03 -3.46 -6.29
C PHE A 148 3.07 -2.37 -5.83
N ASP A 149 2.01 -2.72 -5.09
CA ASP A 149 1.01 -1.75 -4.64
C ASP A 149 1.65 -0.67 -3.78
N SER A 150 2.47 -1.06 -2.80
CA SER A 150 3.15 -0.13 -1.91
C SER A 150 4.20 0.75 -2.59
N VAL A 151 4.87 0.25 -3.65
CA VAL A 151 5.86 1.01 -4.42
C VAL A 151 5.16 2.03 -5.31
N LEU A 152 4.10 1.62 -6.03
CA LEU A 152 3.29 2.53 -6.84
C LEU A 152 2.65 3.63 -5.97
N SER A 153 2.10 3.23 -4.82
CA SER A 153 1.57 4.16 -3.83
C SER A 153 2.57 5.22 -3.37
N ALA A 154 3.84 4.83 -3.23
CA ALA A 154 4.89 5.70 -2.77
C ALA A 154 5.38 6.66 -3.87
N LEU A 155 5.43 6.18 -5.13
CA LEU A 155 5.75 7.01 -6.30
C LEU A 155 4.74 8.14 -6.50
N ALA A 156 3.45 7.91 -6.18
CA ALA A 156 2.42 8.95 -6.22
C ALA A 156 2.65 10.10 -5.20
N ILE A 157 3.56 9.95 -4.24
CA ILE A 157 3.80 10.93 -3.17
C ILE A 157 5.06 11.76 -3.46
N THR A 158 6.14 11.09 -3.85
CA THR A 158 7.42 11.75 -4.12
C THR A 158 8.27 10.92 -5.08
N ASP A 159 9.01 11.60 -5.94
CA ASP A 159 9.95 10.98 -6.88
C ASP A 159 11.37 10.88 -6.29
N VAL A 160 11.58 11.38 -5.05
CA VAL A 160 12.89 11.40 -4.42
C VAL A 160 13.23 10.01 -3.88
N PHE A 161 14.02 9.26 -4.65
CA PHE A 161 14.47 7.90 -4.31
C PHE A 161 14.98 7.76 -2.88
N ILE A 162 15.79 8.71 -2.40
CA ILE A 162 16.37 8.63 -1.05
C ILE A 162 15.27 8.66 0.03
N ILE A 163 14.20 9.46 -0.16
CA ILE A 163 13.09 9.53 0.79
C ILE A 163 12.31 8.20 0.78
N LEU A 164 11.98 7.70 -0.41
CA LEU A 164 11.27 6.43 -0.60
C LEU A 164 12.06 5.26 0.02
N ALA A 165 13.34 5.13 -0.31
CA ALA A 165 14.21 4.07 0.21
C ALA A 165 14.38 4.17 1.73
N THR A 166 14.55 5.39 2.26
CA THR A 166 14.66 5.61 3.72
C THR A 166 13.37 5.22 4.43
N ALA A 167 12.21 5.58 3.88
CA ALA A 167 10.93 5.14 4.43
C ALA A 167 10.85 3.61 4.48
N ILE A 168 11.13 2.93 3.35
CA ILE A 168 11.07 1.45 3.26
C ILE A 168 11.99 0.80 4.30
N ILE A 169 13.21 1.30 4.45
CA ILE A 169 14.18 0.77 5.41
C ILE A 169 13.74 1.01 6.85
N LEU A 170 13.27 2.22 7.18
CA LEU A 170 12.78 2.56 8.51
C LEU A 170 11.55 1.73 8.89
N SER A 171 10.60 1.60 7.97
CA SER A 171 9.41 0.75 8.15
C SER A 171 9.80 -0.72 8.30
N GLY A 172 10.70 -1.22 7.46
CA GLY A 172 11.22 -2.58 7.56
C GLY A 172 11.94 -2.87 8.88
N LEU A 173 12.73 -1.92 9.37
CA LEU A 173 13.40 -2.03 10.67
C LEU A 173 12.40 -2.02 11.82
N ALA A 174 11.39 -1.14 11.77
CA ALA A 174 10.30 -1.11 12.73
C ALA A 174 9.54 -2.43 12.74
N MET A 175 9.27 -3.03 11.56
CA MET A 175 8.67 -4.36 11.45
C MET A 175 9.54 -5.43 12.10
N LEU A 176 10.86 -5.44 11.88
CA LEU A 176 11.74 -6.43 12.53
C LEU A 176 11.70 -6.35 14.06
N VAL A 177 11.67 -5.13 14.61
CA VAL A 177 11.67 -4.91 16.06
C VAL A 177 10.31 -5.17 16.68
N LEU A 178 9.22 -4.85 15.97
CA LEU A 178 7.87 -4.84 16.52
C LEU A 178 6.95 -5.92 15.94
N ALA A 179 7.46 -6.84 15.09
CA ALA A 179 6.64 -7.82 14.36
C ALA A 179 5.66 -8.58 15.26
N ASP A 180 6.14 -9.10 16.40
CA ASP A 180 5.31 -9.87 17.34
C ASP A 180 4.20 -8.99 17.95
N THR A 181 4.57 -7.81 18.45
CA THR A 181 3.64 -6.86 19.09
C THR A 181 2.61 -6.30 18.10
N VAL A 182 3.05 -5.97 16.89
CA VAL A 182 2.19 -5.45 15.83
C VAL A 182 1.22 -6.54 15.40
N THR A 183 1.67 -7.77 15.13
CA THR A 183 0.78 -8.89 14.80
C THR A 183 -0.31 -9.09 15.87
N GLU A 184 0.06 -9.17 17.15
CA GLU A 184 -0.92 -9.36 18.24
C GLU A 184 -1.89 -8.18 18.39
N PHE A 185 -1.41 -6.95 18.21
CA PHE A 185 -2.26 -5.75 18.28
C PHE A 185 -3.28 -5.73 17.14
N LEU A 186 -2.85 -6.15 15.96
CA LEU A 186 -3.64 -6.15 14.73
C LEU A 186 -4.71 -7.24 14.73
N GLU A 187 -4.39 -8.46 15.18
CA GLU A 187 -5.38 -9.53 15.39
C GLU A 187 -6.51 -9.09 16.33
N LYS A 188 -6.18 -8.32 17.36
CA LYS A 188 -7.15 -7.79 18.33
C LYS A 188 -7.93 -6.58 17.82
N ASN A 189 -7.42 -5.88 16.81
CA ASN A 189 -7.96 -4.61 16.35
C ASN A 189 -8.19 -4.59 14.82
N ARG A 190 -8.96 -5.53 14.29
CA ARG A 190 -9.33 -5.64 12.85
C ARG A 190 -9.93 -4.35 12.23
N MET A 191 -10.38 -3.38 13.01
CA MET A 191 -10.83 -2.09 12.46
C MET A 191 -9.70 -1.30 11.77
N TYR A 192 -8.44 -1.47 12.19
CA TYR A 192 -7.31 -0.77 11.57
C TYR A 192 -6.88 -1.40 10.23
N GLU A 193 -7.26 -2.66 9.97
CA GLU A 193 -7.13 -3.32 8.67
C GLU A 193 -8.01 -2.61 7.64
N VAL A 194 -9.28 -2.36 7.99
CA VAL A 194 -10.24 -1.65 7.14
C VAL A 194 -9.76 -0.24 6.81
N LEU A 195 -9.16 0.47 7.78
CA LEU A 195 -8.56 1.79 7.56
C LEU A 195 -7.47 1.75 6.47
N GLY A 196 -6.62 0.72 6.49
CA GLY A 196 -5.59 0.53 5.47
C GLY A 196 -6.18 0.30 4.09
N LEU A 197 -7.24 -0.50 3.98
CA LEU A 197 -7.95 -0.74 2.71
C LEU A 197 -8.60 0.55 2.15
N PHE A 198 -9.14 1.42 3.00
CA PHE A 198 -9.65 2.72 2.55
C PHE A 198 -8.55 3.67 2.09
N ILE A 199 -7.40 3.69 2.78
CA ILE A 199 -6.23 4.45 2.33
C ILE A 199 -5.75 3.91 0.98
N LEU A 200 -5.68 2.60 0.82
CA LEU A 200 -5.32 1.92 -0.41
C LEU A 200 -6.25 2.30 -1.56
N LEU A 201 -7.57 2.38 -1.31
CA LEU A 201 -8.56 2.88 -2.28
C LEU A 201 -8.26 4.31 -2.73
N ILE A 202 -7.99 5.23 -1.78
CA ILE A 202 -7.63 6.61 -2.10
C ILE A 202 -6.38 6.64 -2.97
N VAL A 203 -5.36 5.86 -2.62
CA VAL A 203 -4.12 5.79 -3.40
C VAL A 203 -4.37 5.25 -4.80
N GLY A 204 -5.23 4.25 -4.95
CA GLY A 204 -5.63 3.77 -6.28
C GLY A 204 -6.25 4.87 -7.13
N VAL A 205 -7.09 5.74 -6.55
CA VAL A 205 -7.64 6.91 -7.24
C VAL A 205 -6.54 7.92 -7.61
N VAL A 206 -5.59 8.18 -6.70
CA VAL A 206 -4.44 9.05 -6.99
C VAL A 206 -3.66 8.52 -8.19
N LEU A 207 -3.37 7.21 -8.24
CA LEU A 207 -2.65 6.58 -9.35
C LEU A 207 -3.39 6.72 -10.68
N LEU A 208 -4.70 6.57 -10.71
CA LEU A 208 -5.48 6.81 -11.93
C LEU A 208 -5.40 8.28 -12.40
N GLY A 209 -5.29 9.22 -11.45
CA GLY A 209 -5.02 10.63 -11.73
C GLY A 209 -3.60 10.85 -12.29
N GLU A 210 -2.59 10.26 -11.65
CA GLU A 210 -1.18 10.33 -12.09
C GLU A 210 -0.98 9.73 -13.48
N ALA A 211 -1.71 8.65 -13.80
CA ALA A 211 -1.70 8.07 -15.14
C ALA A 211 -2.08 9.08 -16.22
N GLY A 212 -3.00 10.00 -15.88
CA GLY A 212 -3.49 11.01 -16.78
C GLY A 212 -2.40 11.97 -17.26
N GLN A 213 -1.45 12.26 -16.38
CA GLN A 213 -0.40 13.24 -16.61
C GLN A 213 0.97 12.59 -16.85
N ALA A 214 1.10 11.28 -16.67
CA ALA A 214 2.38 10.57 -16.72
C ALA A 214 3.16 10.77 -18.03
N ALA A 215 2.48 10.78 -19.19
CA ALA A 215 3.13 11.03 -20.48
C ALA A 215 3.53 12.50 -20.65
N ALA A 216 2.67 13.43 -20.22
CA ALA A 216 2.94 14.87 -20.28
C ALA A 216 4.12 15.27 -19.39
N HIS A 217 4.15 14.77 -18.15
CA HIS A 217 5.22 15.04 -17.20
C HIS A 217 6.57 14.47 -17.65
N ALA A 218 6.57 13.28 -18.25
CA ALA A 218 7.78 12.60 -18.67
C ALA A 218 8.50 13.30 -19.84
N VAL A 219 7.74 13.96 -20.74
CA VAL A 219 8.28 14.64 -21.93
C VAL A 219 8.22 16.17 -21.83
N HIS A 220 7.66 16.70 -20.74
CA HIS A 220 7.38 18.13 -20.54
C HIS A 220 6.52 18.73 -21.66
N ASP A 221 5.51 17.98 -22.09
CA ASP A 221 4.56 18.39 -23.13
C ASP A 221 3.12 18.18 -22.64
N ASP A 222 2.49 19.27 -22.23
CA ASP A 222 1.12 19.29 -21.68
C ASP A 222 0.07 18.80 -22.70
N THR A 223 0.39 18.78 -24.00
CA THR A 223 -0.53 18.25 -25.03
C THR A 223 -0.70 16.74 -24.95
N LEU A 224 0.21 16.04 -24.26
CA LEU A 224 0.15 14.60 -24.03
C LEU A 224 -0.69 14.23 -22.81
N ALA A 225 -1.25 15.20 -22.08
CA ALA A 225 -2.14 14.92 -20.97
C ALA A 225 -3.38 14.16 -21.46
N LEU A 226 -3.77 13.13 -20.73
CA LEU A 226 -4.94 12.33 -21.06
C LEU A 226 -6.22 13.11 -20.76
N HIS A 227 -7.03 13.27 -21.80
CA HIS A 227 -8.36 13.84 -21.71
C HIS A 227 -9.39 12.76 -21.97
N PHE A 228 -10.40 12.65 -21.11
CA PHE A 228 -11.58 11.82 -21.33
C PHE A 228 -12.79 12.72 -21.51
N PHE A 229 -13.51 12.55 -22.61
CA PHE A 229 -14.71 13.35 -22.93
C PHE A 229 -14.46 14.88 -22.90
N GLY A 230 -13.24 15.30 -23.24
CA GLY A 230 -12.80 16.70 -23.19
C GLY A 230 -12.42 17.21 -21.80
N TYR A 231 -12.43 16.36 -20.77
CA TYR A 231 -11.94 16.70 -19.43
C TYR A 231 -10.55 16.12 -19.21
N GLU A 232 -9.62 16.98 -18.83
CA GLU A 232 -8.26 16.59 -18.44
C GLU A 232 -8.29 15.76 -17.16
N VAL A 233 -7.54 14.65 -17.15
CA VAL A 233 -7.34 13.84 -15.94
C VAL A 233 -6.22 14.47 -15.12
N VAL A 234 -6.61 15.20 -14.09
CA VAL A 234 -5.67 15.88 -13.18
C VAL A 234 -5.48 15.05 -11.91
N PRO A 235 -4.23 14.79 -11.49
CA PRO A 235 -3.95 14.09 -10.24
C PRO A 235 -4.43 14.90 -9.03
N MET A 236 -4.81 14.18 -7.98
CA MET A 236 -5.17 14.76 -6.71
C MET A 236 -3.95 15.44 -6.08
N SER A 237 -4.10 16.68 -5.57
CA SER A 237 -2.99 17.35 -4.91
C SER A 237 -2.51 16.57 -3.67
N LYS A 238 -1.19 16.59 -3.42
CA LYS A 238 -0.57 15.93 -2.24
C LYS A 238 -1.22 16.39 -0.92
N THR A 239 -1.53 17.67 -0.81
CA THR A 239 -2.19 18.24 0.38
C THR A 239 -3.59 17.67 0.55
N THR A 240 -4.37 17.55 -0.53
CA THR A 240 -5.69 16.93 -0.47
C THR A 240 -5.57 15.48 -0.03
N PHE A 241 -4.60 14.74 -0.57
CA PHE A 241 -4.35 13.35 -0.19
C PHE A 241 -4.02 13.23 1.31
N TYR A 242 -3.09 14.04 1.82
CA TYR A 242 -2.72 14.05 3.25
C TYR A 242 -3.90 14.41 4.15
N PHE A 243 -4.68 15.41 3.76
CA PHE A 243 -5.86 15.82 4.51
C PHE A 243 -6.90 14.70 4.56
N SER A 244 -7.16 14.04 3.42
CA SER A 244 -8.08 12.90 3.35
C SER A 244 -7.66 11.76 4.26
N VAL A 245 -6.38 11.38 4.26
CA VAL A 245 -5.87 10.33 5.14
C VAL A 245 -5.97 10.75 6.62
N LEU A 246 -5.59 11.97 6.96
CA LEU A 246 -5.66 12.46 8.34
C LEU A 246 -7.11 12.46 8.86
N VAL A 247 -8.05 12.96 8.05
CA VAL A 247 -9.47 12.94 8.38
C VAL A 247 -9.97 11.51 8.55
N LEU A 248 -9.62 10.60 7.65
CA LEU A 248 -10.02 9.20 7.73
C LEU A 248 -9.52 8.53 9.02
N VAL A 249 -8.26 8.75 9.37
CA VAL A 249 -7.67 8.26 10.64
C VAL A 249 -8.37 8.87 11.84
N ALA A 250 -8.65 10.17 11.82
CA ALA A 250 -9.32 10.86 12.92
C ALA A 250 -10.75 10.32 13.12
N VAL A 251 -11.50 10.14 12.02
CA VAL A 251 -12.84 9.55 12.04
C VAL A 251 -12.79 8.13 12.62
N GLU A 252 -11.87 7.29 12.16
CA GLU A 252 -11.74 5.93 12.65
C GLU A 252 -11.39 5.87 14.14
N VAL A 253 -10.49 6.75 14.62
CA VAL A 253 -10.15 6.85 16.04
C VAL A 253 -11.37 7.28 16.88
N ILE A 254 -12.15 8.24 16.40
CA ILE A 254 -13.38 8.70 17.07
C ILE A 254 -14.41 7.57 17.11
N GLN A 255 -14.65 6.90 15.98
CA GLN A 255 -15.59 5.80 15.86
C GLN A 255 -15.19 4.63 16.76
N SER A 256 -13.90 4.25 16.77
CA SER A 256 -13.38 3.18 17.62
C SER A 256 -13.58 3.49 19.10
N ARG A 257 -13.34 4.75 19.53
CA ARG A 257 -13.60 5.19 20.92
C ARG A 257 -15.09 5.15 21.26
N TYR A 258 -15.94 5.62 20.36
CA TYR A 258 -17.39 5.62 20.55
C TYR A 258 -17.93 4.20 20.70
N THR A 259 -17.56 3.28 19.80
CA THR A 259 -17.97 1.87 19.84
C THR A 259 -17.49 1.17 21.11
N ARG A 260 -16.24 1.43 21.55
CA ARG A 260 -15.72 0.90 22.83
C ARG A 260 -16.55 1.36 24.02
N LYS A 261 -16.92 2.64 24.07
CA LYS A 261 -17.75 3.21 25.15
C LYS A 261 -19.16 2.60 25.14
N LEU A 262 -19.78 2.52 23.96
CA LEU A 262 -21.12 1.93 23.80
C LEU A 262 -21.15 0.45 24.24
N ASN A 263 -20.12 -0.32 23.89
CA ASN A 263 -20.00 -1.72 24.30
C ASN A 263 -19.78 -1.87 25.81
N ALA A 264 -19.05 -0.94 26.44
CA ALA A 264 -18.89 -0.93 27.90
C ALA A 264 -20.22 -0.63 28.62
N GLU A 265 -21.02 0.31 28.12
CA GLU A 265 -22.35 0.62 28.65
C GLU A 265 -23.30 -0.57 28.50
N ARG A 266 -23.35 -1.22 27.32
CA ARG A 266 -24.16 -2.43 27.08
C ARG A 266 -23.82 -3.59 28.02
N ARG A 267 -22.53 -3.84 28.28
CA ARG A 267 -22.06 -4.88 29.23
C ARG A 267 -22.43 -4.58 30.68
N THR A 268 -22.54 -3.30 31.03
CA THR A 268 -22.94 -2.88 32.39
C THR A 268 -24.45 -3.00 32.55
N ALA A 269 -25.22 -2.68 31.50
CA ALA A 269 -26.67 -2.84 31.45
C ALA A 269 -27.10 -4.32 31.50
N SER A 270 -26.36 -5.23 30.86
CA SER A 270 -26.66 -6.67 30.89
C SER A 270 -26.27 -7.40 32.19
N ARG A 271 -25.61 -6.71 33.13
CA ARG A 271 -25.20 -7.24 34.44
C ARG A 271 -26.11 -6.80 35.60
N ARG A 272 -27.08 -5.92 35.33
CA ARG A 272 -28.14 -5.51 36.26
C ARG A 272 -29.41 -6.27 35.95
#